data_AF-A0A6I1ZMF0-F1
#
_entry.id   AF-A0A6I1ZMF0-F1
#
_cell.length_a   1.000
_cell.length_b   1.000
_cell.length_c   1.000
_cell.angle_alpha   90.00
_cell.angle_beta   90.00
_cell.angle_gamma   90.00
#
_symmetry.space_group_name_H-M   'P 1'
#
loop_
_entity.id
_entity.type
_entity.pdbx_description
1 polymer ?
#
loop_
_entity_poly.entity_id
_entity_poly.type
_entity_poly.pdbx_seq_one_letter_code
_entity_poly.pdbx_strand_id
1 'polypeptide(L)'
;MKRQLIFITLACLVLMLDQGCESSEFVSAKMYVQQEDLEKAEEFFLKALELEAEKDNARVPFLLARDVYARQRRYEEMNQMLEEALRRNPSQKLDNNTVAELVQNLRQVEWTMEYKLGTDLYNAVIQVTEGKPPNEDQREQLLQAKAHFETAAFIR
;
A
#
# COMPACT_ATOMS: atom_id res chain seq x y z
N MET A 1 -26.67 42.11 -20.28
CA MET A 1 -25.87 42.10 -19.03
C MET A 1 -26.42 41.16 -17.95
N LYS A 2 -27.64 41.34 -17.42
CA LYS A 2 -28.15 40.48 -16.32
C LYS A 2 -28.19 38.96 -16.64
N ARG A 3 -28.62 38.56 -17.84
CA ARG A 3 -28.58 37.14 -18.28
C ARG A 3 -27.16 36.58 -18.37
N GLN A 4 -26.19 37.36 -18.85
CA GLN A 4 -24.79 36.93 -18.93
C GLN A 4 -24.14 36.81 -17.54
N LEU A 5 -24.46 37.71 -16.60
CA LEU A 5 -24.05 37.57 -15.20
C LEU A 5 -24.59 36.28 -14.58
N ILE A 6 -25.87 35.95 -14.84
CA ILE A 6 -26.51 34.72 -14.34
C ILE A 6 -25.82 33.46 -14.88
N PHE A 7 -25.49 33.44 -16.19
CA PHE A 7 -24.75 32.32 -16.80
C PHE A 7 -23.33 32.17 -16.23
N ILE A 8 -22.63 33.28 -15.98
CA ILE A 8 -21.29 33.26 -15.36
C ILE A 8 -21.38 32.76 -13.92
N THR A 9 -22.37 33.20 -13.13
CA THR A 9 -22.54 32.71 -11.75
C THR A 9 -22.93 31.24 -11.69
N LEU A 10 -23.78 30.75 -12.60
CA LEU A 10 -24.12 29.32 -12.69
C LEU A 10 -22.91 28.48 -13.13
N ALA A 11 -22.11 28.95 -14.08
CA ALA A 11 -20.88 28.29 -14.49
C ALA A 11 -19.85 28.24 -13.35
N CYS A 12 -19.68 29.33 -12.59
CA CYS A 12 -18.83 29.34 -11.39
C CYS A 12 -19.36 28.41 -10.29
N LEU A 13 -20.68 28.30 -10.11
CA LEU A 13 -21.27 27.39 -9.12
C LEU A 13 -21.04 25.92 -9.49
N VAL A 14 -21.15 25.56 -10.78
CA VAL A 14 -20.83 24.22 -11.29
C VAL A 14 -19.34 23.91 -11.15
N LEU A 15 -18.46 24.88 -11.37
CA LEU A 15 -17.02 24.75 -11.14
C LEU A 15 -16.64 24.62 -9.65
N MET A 16 -17.54 25.01 -8.73
CA MET A 16 -17.37 24.81 -7.28
C MET A 16 -17.87 23.45 -6.78
N LEU A 17 -18.55 22.65 -7.61
CA LEU A 17 -19.04 21.30 -7.24
C LEU A 17 -17.95 20.21 -7.32
N ASP A 18 -16.75 20.52 -7.78
CA ASP A 18 -15.62 19.56 -7.91
C ASP A 18 -14.85 19.28 -6.61
N GLN A 19 -15.30 19.79 -5.46
CA GLN A 19 -14.57 19.63 -4.21
C GLN A 19 -14.95 18.32 -3.48
N GLY A 20 -14.32 17.22 -3.91
CA GLY A 20 -13.85 16.20 -2.95
C GLY A 20 -14.78 15.03 -2.63
N CYS A 21 -15.71 14.65 -3.50
CA CYS A 21 -16.36 13.34 -3.34
C CYS A 21 -15.43 12.26 -3.89
N GLU A 22 -14.98 11.34 -3.03
CA GLU A 22 -14.31 10.11 -3.46
C GLU A 22 -15.19 9.38 -4.49
N SER A 23 -14.57 8.75 -5.49
CA SER A 23 -15.28 7.89 -6.42
C SER A 23 -16.05 6.76 -5.70
N SER A 24 -17.16 6.33 -6.28
CA SER A 24 -17.93 5.19 -5.79
C SER A 24 -17.08 3.91 -5.69
N GLU A 25 -16.14 3.77 -6.61
CA GLU A 25 -15.20 2.67 -6.71
C GLU A 25 -14.27 2.67 -5.51
N PHE A 26 -13.67 3.82 -5.18
CA PHE A 26 -12.78 3.92 -4.03
C PHE A 26 -13.53 3.74 -2.70
N VAL A 27 -14.75 4.25 -2.59
CA VAL A 27 -15.62 4.01 -1.42
C VAL A 27 -15.92 2.51 -1.27
N SER A 28 -16.26 1.83 -2.37
CA SER A 28 -16.54 0.39 -2.38
C SER A 28 -15.31 -0.44 -2.02
N ALA A 29 -14.13 -0.06 -2.52
CA ALA A 29 -12.87 -0.73 -2.21
C ALA A 29 -12.60 -0.75 -0.69
N LYS A 30 -12.70 0.43 -0.03
CA LYS A 30 -12.52 0.53 1.42
C LYS A 30 -13.57 -0.27 2.21
N MET A 31 -14.80 -0.33 1.71
CA MET A 31 -15.86 -1.13 2.31
C MET A 31 -15.52 -2.63 2.23
N TYR A 32 -15.02 -3.12 1.10
CA TYR A 32 -14.57 -4.51 0.96
C TYR A 32 -13.36 -4.84 1.83
N VAL A 33 -12.41 -3.89 2.01
CA VAL A 33 -11.33 -4.03 3.00
C VAL A 33 -11.90 -4.28 4.39
N GLN A 34 -12.91 -3.51 4.81
CA GLN A 34 -13.55 -3.67 6.12
C GLN A 34 -14.30 -5.00 6.26
N GLN A 35 -14.77 -5.57 5.14
CA GLN A 35 -15.42 -6.88 5.09
C GLN A 35 -14.43 -8.05 4.97
N GLU A 36 -13.12 -7.78 4.93
CA GLU A 36 -12.07 -8.78 4.72
C GLU A 36 -12.15 -9.48 3.33
N ASP A 37 -12.90 -8.90 2.39
CA ASP A 37 -12.97 -9.37 0.99
C ASP A 37 -11.88 -8.67 0.17
N LEU A 38 -10.63 -9.10 0.36
CA LEU A 38 -9.46 -8.45 -0.24
C LEU A 38 -9.41 -8.57 -1.77
N GLU A 39 -10.00 -9.63 -2.34
CA GLU A 39 -10.11 -9.82 -3.78
C GLU A 39 -11.02 -8.75 -4.39
N LYS A 40 -12.22 -8.54 -3.82
CA LYS A 40 -13.08 -7.44 -4.29
C LYS A 40 -12.51 -6.07 -3.95
N ALA A 41 -11.82 -5.93 -2.82
CA ALA A 41 -11.15 -4.67 -2.49
C ALA A 41 -10.14 -4.31 -3.60
N GLU A 42 -9.30 -5.26 -4.02
CA GLU A 42 -8.36 -5.08 -5.12
C GLU A 42 -9.08 -4.66 -6.41
N GLU A 43 -10.12 -5.41 -6.81
CA GLU A 43 -10.88 -5.11 -8.02
C GLU A 43 -11.37 -3.65 -8.05
N PHE A 44 -11.95 -3.18 -6.95
CA PHE A 44 -12.50 -1.82 -6.87
C PHE A 44 -11.42 -0.74 -6.71
N PHE A 45 -10.30 -1.05 -6.04
CA PHE A 45 -9.15 -0.15 -6.03
C PHE A 45 -8.57 0.04 -7.43
N LEU A 46 -8.42 -1.05 -8.20
CA LEU A 46 -7.92 -0.99 -9.57
C LEU A 46 -8.86 -0.17 -10.47
N LYS A 47 -10.18 -0.37 -10.36
CA LYS A 47 -11.16 0.49 -11.04
C LYS A 47 -11.02 1.96 -10.66
N ALA A 48 -10.82 2.26 -9.37
CA ALA A 48 -10.62 3.64 -8.92
C ALA A 48 -9.33 4.26 -9.48
N LEU A 49 -8.26 3.48 -9.65
CA LEU A 49 -7.00 3.96 -10.22
C LEU A 49 -7.12 4.44 -11.67
N GLU A 50 -8.09 3.91 -12.42
CA GLU A 50 -8.37 4.25 -13.83
C GLU A 50 -9.22 5.51 -13.99
N LEU A 51 -9.82 6.03 -12.92
CA LEU A 51 -10.69 7.20 -12.98
C LEU A 51 -9.89 8.50 -13.06
N GLU A 52 -10.21 9.34 -14.04
CA GLU A 52 -9.60 10.68 -14.19
C GLU A 52 -9.80 11.56 -12.94
N ALA A 53 -10.91 11.38 -12.22
CA ALA A 53 -11.17 12.08 -10.96
C ALA A 53 -10.17 11.69 -9.84
N GLU A 54 -9.52 10.54 -9.94
CA GLU A 54 -8.59 10.00 -8.94
C GLU A 54 -7.12 10.09 -9.38
N LYS A 55 -6.84 10.62 -10.58
CA LYS A 55 -5.49 10.61 -11.19
C LYS A 55 -4.40 11.25 -10.31
N ASP A 56 -4.78 12.26 -9.52
CA ASP A 56 -3.88 13.00 -8.62
C ASP A 56 -4.06 12.56 -7.15
N ASN A 57 -4.96 11.61 -6.88
CA ASN A 57 -5.22 11.08 -5.55
C ASN A 57 -4.24 9.95 -5.22
N ALA A 58 -3.17 10.26 -4.49
CA ALA A 58 -2.19 9.31 -4.01
C ALA A 58 -2.72 8.37 -2.93
N ARG A 59 -3.88 8.66 -2.33
CA ARG A 59 -4.51 7.79 -1.33
C ARG A 59 -4.97 6.46 -1.91
N VAL A 60 -5.48 6.44 -3.15
CA VAL A 60 -5.98 5.22 -3.80
C VAL A 60 -4.86 4.17 -3.91
N PRO A 61 -3.72 4.45 -4.56
CA PRO A 61 -2.63 3.46 -4.65
C PRO A 61 -2.00 3.17 -3.29
N PHE A 62 -1.86 4.17 -2.39
CA PHE A 62 -1.32 3.92 -1.05
C PHE A 62 -2.17 2.93 -0.24
N LEU A 63 -3.50 3.08 -0.26
CA LEU A 63 -4.39 2.16 0.45
C LEU A 63 -4.45 0.79 -0.22
N LEU A 64 -4.39 0.70 -1.55
CA LEU A 64 -4.25 -0.59 -2.22
C LEU A 64 -2.96 -1.32 -1.76
N ALA A 65 -1.83 -0.61 -1.71
CA ALA A 65 -0.58 -1.17 -1.21
C ALA A 65 -0.70 -1.67 0.23
N ARG A 66 -1.23 -0.84 1.14
CA ARG A 66 -1.29 -1.11 2.58
C ARG A 66 -2.36 -2.14 2.96
N ASP A 67 -3.57 -1.96 2.45
CA ASP A 67 -4.75 -2.68 2.92
C ASP A 67 -5.03 -3.96 2.15
N VAL A 68 -4.31 -4.21 1.04
CA VAL A 68 -4.50 -5.39 0.19
C VAL A 68 -3.17 -6.11 -0.04
N TYR A 69 -2.18 -5.45 -0.64
CA TYR A 69 -0.94 -6.14 -1.05
C TYR A 69 -0.02 -6.49 0.09
N ALA A 70 0.24 -5.57 1.02
CA ALA A 70 1.04 -5.83 2.22
C ALA A 70 0.43 -6.96 3.09
N ARG A 71 -0.89 -6.92 3.31
CA ARG A 71 -1.61 -7.96 4.08
C ARG A 71 -1.49 -9.37 3.47
N GLN A 72 -1.36 -9.44 2.15
CA GLN A 72 -1.18 -10.69 1.41
C GLN A 72 0.28 -11.03 1.12
N ARG A 73 1.24 -10.25 1.62
CA ARG A 73 2.69 -10.38 1.35
C ARG A 73 3.04 -10.32 -0.15
N ARG A 74 2.20 -9.63 -0.92
CA ARG A 74 2.38 -9.35 -2.35
C ARG A 74 3.29 -8.14 -2.52
N TYR A 75 4.55 -8.30 -2.15
CA TYR A 75 5.49 -7.18 -1.98
C TYR A 75 5.87 -6.48 -3.29
N GLU A 76 5.83 -7.20 -4.41
CA GLU A 76 6.09 -6.61 -5.72
C GLU A 76 4.99 -5.61 -6.08
N GLU A 77 3.73 -6.03 -6.02
CA GLU A 77 2.59 -5.14 -6.29
C GLU A 77 2.46 -4.04 -5.24
N MET A 78 2.78 -4.34 -3.97
CA MET A 78 2.87 -3.32 -2.92
C MET A 78 3.85 -2.22 -3.31
N ASN A 79 5.09 -2.57 -3.69
CA ASN A 79 6.10 -1.58 -4.04
C ASN A 79 5.71 -0.77 -5.29
N GLN A 80 5.12 -1.41 -6.31
CA GLN A 80 4.58 -0.72 -7.48
C GLN A 80 3.53 0.33 -7.09
N MET A 81 2.61 -0.02 -6.19
CA MET A 81 1.58 0.92 -5.74
C MET A 81 2.11 2.01 -4.80
N LEU A 82 3.15 1.74 -4.01
CA LEU A 82 3.81 2.77 -3.22
C LEU A 82 4.55 3.78 -4.12
N GLU A 83 5.20 3.32 -5.19
CA GLU A 83 5.80 4.19 -6.19
C GLU A 83 4.74 5.03 -6.92
N GLU A 84 3.61 4.42 -7.28
CA GLU A 84 2.49 5.14 -7.88
C GLU A 84 1.91 6.21 -6.93
N ALA A 85 1.78 5.92 -5.63
CA ALA A 85 1.36 6.89 -4.64
C ALA A 85 2.33 8.08 -4.53
N LEU A 86 3.63 7.80 -4.51
CA LEU A 86 4.67 8.84 -4.52
C LEU A 86 4.66 9.66 -5.81
N ARG A 87 4.33 9.04 -6.95
CA ARG A 87 4.24 9.71 -8.26
C ARG A 87 3.04 10.65 -8.33
N ARG A 88 1.88 10.26 -7.80
CA ARG A 88 0.65 11.06 -7.86
C ARG A 88 0.75 12.32 -6.99
N ASN A 89 0.99 12.15 -5.70
CA ASN A 89 1.07 13.27 -4.77
C ASN A 89 1.75 12.86 -3.46
N PRO A 90 3.09 12.98 -3.37
CA PRO A 90 3.83 12.58 -2.17
C PRO A 90 3.53 13.50 -0.97
N SER A 91 3.05 14.72 -1.23
CA SER A 91 2.70 15.71 -0.20
C SER A 91 1.26 15.63 0.28
N GLN A 92 0.42 14.78 -0.34
CA GLN A 92 -0.97 14.62 0.06
C GLN A 92 -1.04 14.24 1.53
N LYS A 93 -1.79 15.02 2.31
CA LYS A 93 -1.99 14.76 3.73
C LYS A 93 -3.04 13.68 3.92
N LEU A 94 -2.65 12.63 4.64
CA LEU A 94 -3.51 11.58 5.16
C LEU A 94 -3.34 11.58 6.67
N ASP A 95 -4.40 12.01 7.36
CA ASP A 95 -4.35 12.36 8.78
C ASP A 95 -3.22 13.36 9.08
N ASN A 96 -2.29 13.01 9.97
CA ASN A 96 -1.18 13.89 10.38
C ASN A 96 0.08 13.74 9.52
N ASN A 97 0.11 12.79 8.57
CA ASN A 97 1.30 12.47 7.78
C ASN A 97 1.08 12.79 6.29
N THR A 98 2.17 12.98 5.57
CA THR A 98 2.19 12.97 4.11
C THR A 98 2.21 11.53 3.58
N VAL A 99 1.77 11.32 2.35
CA VAL A 99 1.94 10.03 1.66
C VAL A 99 3.40 9.60 1.64
N ALA A 100 4.35 10.51 1.44
CA ALA A 100 5.77 10.17 1.48
C ALA A 100 6.20 9.59 2.83
N GLU A 101 5.80 10.22 3.94
CA GLU A 101 6.07 9.70 5.29
C GLU A 101 5.41 8.34 5.52
N LEU A 102 4.16 8.16 5.06
CA LEU A 102 3.44 6.91 5.20
C LEU A 102 4.05 5.76 4.37
N VAL A 103 4.54 6.04 3.17
CA VAL A 103 5.24 5.06 2.33
C VAL A 103 6.53 4.59 3.01
N GLN A 104 7.32 5.52 3.55
CA GLN A 104 8.52 5.17 4.30
C GLN A 104 8.20 4.35 5.55
N ASN A 105 7.15 4.73 6.28
CA ASN A 105 6.71 4.01 7.47
C ASN A 105 6.24 2.59 7.13
N LEU A 106 5.44 2.42 6.07
CA LEU A 106 4.96 1.09 5.67
C LEU A 106 6.14 0.19 5.26
N ARG A 107 7.05 0.68 4.42
CA ARG A 107 8.26 -0.08 4.06
C ARG A 107 9.07 -0.49 5.29
N GLN A 108 9.22 0.42 6.26
CA GLN A 108 9.93 0.12 7.49
C GLN A 108 9.22 -0.96 8.33
N VAL A 109 7.88 -0.92 8.41
CA VAL A 109 7.08 -1.92 9.13
C VAL A 109 7.24 -3.29 8.48
N GLU A 110 7.02 -3.39 7.16
CA GLU A 110 7.11 -4.67 6.44
C GLU A 110 8.54 -5.21 6.42
N TRP A 111 9.54 -4.35 6.22
CA TRP A 111 10.96 -4.71 6.36
C TRP A 111 11.25 -5.30 7.74
N THR A 112 10.76 -4.67 8.81
CA THR A 112 11.01 -5.12 10.18
C THR A 112 10.36 -6.47 10.43
N MET A 113 9.16 -6.68 9.90
CA MET A 113 8.44 -7.95 10.03
C MET A 113 9.21 -9.10 9.36
N GLU A 114 9.60 -8.92 8.10
CA GLU A 114 10.33 -9.93 7.33
C GLU A 114 11.72 -10.19 7.92
N TYR A 115 12.44 -9.12 8.28
CA TYR A 115 13.74 -9.26 8.93
C TYR A 115 13.64 -10.04 10.24
N LYS A 116 12.61 -9.75 11.06
CA LYS A 116 12.40 -10.47 12.33
C LYS A 116 12.14 -11.96 12.10
N LEU A 117 11.27 -12.32 11.15
CA LEU A 117 11.00 -13.72 10.81
C LEU A 117 12.28 -14.46 10.39
N GLY A 118 13.10 -13.83 9.56
CA GLY A 118 14.42 -14.34 9.19
C GLY A 118 15.33 -14.56 10.41
N THR A 119 15.39 -13.60 11.32
CA THR A 119 16.21 -13.73 12.54
C THR A 119 15.70 -14.80 13.50
N ASP A 120 14.37 -14.96 13.65
CA ASP A 120 13.79 -15.95 14.54
C ASP A 120 14.15 -17.37 14.06
N LEU A 121 13.99 -17.65 12.76
CA LEU A 121 14.36 -18.93 12.15
C LEU A 121 15.86 -19.19 12.23
N TYR A 122 16.68 -18.19 11.89
CA TYR A 122 18.14 -18.32 11.95
C TYR A 122 18.62 -18.62 13.37
N ASN A 123 18.14 -17.86 14.37
CA ASN A 123 18.55 -18.03 15.76
C ASN A 123 18.08 -19.37 16.33
N ALA A 124 16.89 -19.84 15.96
CA ALA A 124 16.38 -21.16 16.37
C ALA A 124 17.32 -22.29 15.90
N VAL A 125 17.85 -22.20 14.67
CA VAL A 125 18.82 -23.18 14.17
C VAL A 125 20.14 -23.08 14.92
N ILE A 126 20.76 -21.89 14.96
CA ILE A 126 22.10 -21.71 15.55
C ILE A 126 22.14 -22.13 17.02
N GLN A 127 21.08 -21.86 17.78
CA GLN A 127 20.97 -22.25 19.19
C GLN A 127 20.99 -23.78 19.38
N VAL A 128 20.33 -24.53 18.49
CA VAL A 128 20.26 -26.00 18.58
C VAL A 128 21.50 -26.67 18.00
N THR A 129 22.10 -26.08 16.95
CA THR A 129 23.22 -26.72 16.27
C THR A 129 24.53 -26.66 17.08
N GLU A 130 24.70 -25.64 17.94
CA GLU A 130 25.90 -25.47 18.79
C GLU A 130 27.24 -25.61 18.02
N GLY A 131 27.28 -25.12 16.78
CA GLY A 131 28.46 -25.18 15.91
C GLY A 131 28.67 -26.48 15.13
N LYS A 132 27.75 -27.46 15.25
CA LYS A 132 27.73 -28.65 14.36
C LYS A 132 27.21 -28.27 12.97
N PRO A 133 27.39 -29.13 11.95
CA PRO A 133 26.69 -28.95 10.68
C PRO A 133 25.17 -29.14 10.84
N PRO A 134 24.34 -28.30 10.22
CA PRO A 134 22.89 -28.45 10.29
C PRO A 134 22.42 -29.70 9.53
N ASN A 135 21.43 -30.38 10.11
CA ASN A 135 20.71 -31.48 9.46
C ASN A 135 19.78 -30.97 8.34
N GLU A 136 19.02 -31.85 7.70
CA GLU A 136 18.15 -31.50 6.58
C GLU A 136 17.06 -30.48 6.98
N ASP A 137 16.30 -30.75 8.03
CA ASP A 137 15.26 -29.84 8.53
C ASP A 137 15.81 -28.45 8.91
N GLN A 138 16.98 -28.42 9.55
CA GLN A 138 17.67 -27.17 9.91
C GLN A 138 18.13 -26.40 8.67
N ARG A 139 18.56 -27.09 7.62
CA ARG A 139 18.91 -26.45 6.34
C ARG A 139 17.69 -25.85 5.68
N GLU A 140 16.54 -26.52 5.72
CA GLU A 140 15.29 -25.96 5.22
C GLU A 140 14.90 -24.68 5.97
N GLN A 141 14.99 -24.68 7.31
CA GLN A 141 14.76 -23.47 8.11
C GLN A 141 15.73 -22.33 7.77
N LEU A 142 17.01 -22.64 7.51
CA LEU A 142 17.97 -21.64 7.06
C LEU A 142 17.66 -21.09 5.66
N LEU A 143 17.11 -21.91 4.76
CA LEU A 143 16.64 -21.45 3.45
C LEU A 143 15.42 -20.54 3.59
N GLN A 144 14.49 -20.87 4.49
CA GLN A 144 13.36 -20.00 4.81
C GLN A 144 13.83 -18.67 5.42
N ALA A 145 14.77 -18.71 6.36
CA ALA A 145 15.39 -17.50 6.93
C ALA A 145 16.02 -16.62 5.85
N LYS A 146 16.76 -17.23 4.92
CA LYS A 146 17.35 -16.54 3.77
C LYS A 146 16.27 -15.87 2.90
N ALA A 147 15.17 -16.56 2.60
CA ALA A 147 14.08 -16.00 1.81
C ALA A 147 13.44 -14.77 2.48
N HIS A 148 13.25 -14.81 3.81
CA HIS A 148 12.79 -13.66 4.58
C HIS A 148 13.77 -12.48 4.52
N PHE A 149 15.08 -12.73 4.62
CA PHE A 149 16.08 -11.66 4.47
C PHE A 149 16.13 -11.07 3.06
N GLU A 150 16.00 -11.90 2.03
CA GLU A 150 15.92 -11.45 0.63
C GLU A 150 14.67 -10.59 0.40
N THR A 151 13.54 -11.00 1.00
CA THR A 151 12.28 -10.24 0.95
C THR A 151 12.40 -8.90 1.67
N ALA A 152 12.98 -8.87 2.87
CA ALA A 152 13.27 -7.63 3.58
C ALA A 152 14.16 -6.70 2.75
N ALA A 153 15.22 -7.23 2.14
CA ALA A 153 16.09 -6.46 1.26
C ALA A 153 15.36 -5.89 0.03
N PHE A 154 14.37 -6.60 -0.50
CA PHE A 154 13.54 -6.16 -1.63
C PHE A 154 12.54 -5.04 -1.28
N ILE A 155 12.02 -5.03 -0.05
CA ILE A 155 11.05 -4.00 0.40
C ILE A 155 11.70 -2.60 0.48
N ARG A 156 13.01 -2.54 0.73
CA ARG A 156 13.76 -1.31 1.01
C ARG A 156 14.30 -0.62 -0.23
#